data_AF-A0A060LXH4-F1
#
_entry.id   AF-A0A060LXH4-F1
#
_cell.length_a   1.000
_cell.length_b   1.000
_cell.length_c   1.000
_cell.angle_alpha   90.00
_cell.angle_beta   90.00
_cell.angle_gamma   90.00
#
_symmetry.space_group_name_H-M   'P 1'
#
loop_
_entity.id
_entity.type
_entity.pdbx_description
1 polymer ?
#
loop_
_entity_poly.entity_id
_entity_poly.type
_entity_poly.pdbx_seq_one_letter_code
_entity_poly.pdbx_strand_id
1 'polypeptide(L)' 'MKLIAILLLILGLLGLLLSTAMFGDIGIAAAIGSITAILSGIGFLNINKKLRNN' A
#
# COMPACT_ATOMS: atom_id res chain seq x y z
N MET A 1 3.20 -14.62 2.52
CA MET A 1 3.22 -13.17 2.22
C MET A 1 1.84 -12.50 2.29
N LYS A 2 0.74 -13.27 2.35
CA LYS A 2 -0.63 -12.74 2.41
C LYS A 2 -0.89 -11.70 3.51
N LEU A 3 -0.38 -11.94 4.73
CA LEU A 3 -0.57 -11.02 5.87
C LEU A 3 0.04 -9.64 5.60
N ILE A 4 1.31 -9.61 5.16
CA ILE A 4 2.05 -8.37 4.82
C ILE A 4 1.31 -7.61 3.72
N ALA A 5 0.80 -8.34 2.72
CA ALA A 5 0.07 -7.75 1.60
C ALA A 5 -1.23 -7.04 2.05
N ILE A 6 -1.97 -7.66 2.97
CA ILE A 6 -3.20 -7.08 3.54
C ILE A 6 -2.88 -5.85 4.40
N LEU A 7 -1.84 -5.94 5.24
CA LEU A 7 -1.37 -4.80 6.04
C LEU A 7 -0.99 -3.60 5.16
N LEU A 8 -0.20 -3.83 4.11
CA LEU A 8 0.20 -2.79 3.16
C LEU A 8 -0.99 -2.11 2.48
N LEU A 9 -2.02 -2.88 2.11
CA LEU A 9 -3.25 -2.33 1.53
C LEU A 9 -4.02 -1.47 2.53
N ILE A 10 -4.19 -1.93 3.78
CA ILE A 10 -4.92 -1.19 4.82
C ILE A 10 -4.17 0.11 5.17
N LEU A 11 -2.86 0.00 5.45
CA LEU A 11 -2.01 1.15 5.78
C LEU A 11 -1.92 2.14 4.61
N GLY A 12 -1.82 1.64 3.38
CA GLY A 12 -1.80 2.49 2.20
C GLY A 12 -3.12 3.22 1.97
N LEU A 13 -4.27 2.57 2.18
CA LEU A 13 -5.57 3.24 2.06
C LEU A 13 -5.74 4.34 3.13
N LEU A 14 -5.37 4.02 4.38
CA LEU A 14 -5.41 4.99 5.48
C LEU A 14 -4.45 6.15 5.22
N GLY A 15 -3.20 5.88 4.85
CA GLY A 15 -2.21 6.90 4.55
C GLY A 15 -2.64 7.82 3.40
N LEU A 16 -3.34 7.29 2.40
CA LEU A 16 -3.86 8.08 1.28
C LEU A 16 -5.00 9.00 1.74
N LEU A 17 -5.90 8.52 2.61
CA LEU A 17 -6.90 9.39 3.24
C LEU A 17 -6.25 10.48 4.10
N LEU A 18 -5.26 10.13 4.92
CA LEU A 18 -4.53 11.11 5.73
C LEU A 18 -3.77 12.12 4.87
N SER A 19 -3.27 11.73 3.70
CA SER A 19 -2.56 12.64 2.79
C SER A 19 -3.44 13.80 2.32
N THR A 20 -4.77 13.62 2.27
CA THR A 20 -5.71 14.70 1.91
C THR A 20 -5.89 15.74 3.02
N ALA A 21 -5.57 15.39 4.26
CA ALA A 21 -5.58 16.29 5.41
C ALA A 21 -4.21 16.99 5.64
N MET A 22 -3.18 16.62 4.87
CA MET A 22 -1.82 17.17 4.95
C MET A 22 -1.58 18.14 3.79
N PHE A 23 -0.94 19.28 4.06
CA PHE A 23 -0.66 20.31 3.05
C PHE A 23 0.81 20.36 2.64
N GLY A 24 1.06 20.76 1.39
CA GLY A 24 2.40 20.93 0.83
C GLY A 24 3.15 19.61 0.64
N ASP A 25 4.48 19.66 0.83
CA ASP A 25 5.39 18.55 0.55
C ASP A 25 5.10 17.30 1.40
N ILE A 26 4.57 17.49 2.61
CA ILE A 26 4.23 16.39 3.52
C ILE A 26 3.05 15.58 2.96
N GLY A 27 2.03 16.26 2.41
CA GLY A 27 0.88 15.59 1.79
C GLY A 27 1.30 14.81 0.54
N ILE A 28 2.17 15.39 -0.29
CA ILE A 28 2.71 14.73 -1.48
C ILE A 28 3.55 13.50 -1.09
N ALA A 29 4.44 13.64 -0.10
CA ALA A 29 5.26 12.54 0.40
C ALA A 29 4.39 11.40 0.99
N ALA A 30 3.36 11.75 1.76
CA ALA A 30 2.40 10.80 2.31
C ALA A 30 1.60 10.10 1.20
N ALA A 31 1.17 10.81 0.17
CA ALA A 31 0.46 10.25 -0.98
C ALA A 31 1.36 9.28 -1.76
N ILE A 32 2.59 9.66 -2.08
CA ILE A 32 3.55 8.79 -2.77
C ILE A 32 3.81 7.52 -1.95
N GLY A 33 4.13 7.66 -0.66
CA GLY A 33 4.37 6.51 0.22
C GLY A 33 3.17 5.57 0.31
N SER A 34 1.96 6.13 0.38
CA SER A 34 0.71 5.37 0.42
C SER A 34 0.45 4.61 -0.89
N ILE A 35 0.67 5.25 -2.04
CA ILE A 35 0.55 4.62 -3.35
C ILE A 35 1.57 3.48 -3.50
N THR A 36 2.84 3.71 -3.09
CA THR A 36 3.88 2.67 -3.11
C THR A 36 3.52 1.48 -2.21
N ALA A 37 2.93 1.73 -1.03
CA ALA A 37 2.45 0.68 -0.14
C ALA A 37 1.33 -0.15 -0.77
N ILE A 38 0.33 0.51 -1.39
CA ILE A 38 -0.77 -0.17 -2.08
C ILE A 38 -0.24 -1.05 -3.22
N LEU A 39 0.61 -0.50 -4.09
CA LEU A 39 1.19 -1.24 -5.22
C LEU A 39 2.01 -2.44 -4.75
N SER A 40 2.80 -2.26 -3.69
CA SER A 40 3.56 -3.35 -3.06
C SER A 40 2.64 -4.43 -2.49
N GLY A 41 1.55 -4.05 -1.82
CA GLY A 41 0.52 -4.96 -1.31
C GLY A 41 -0.12 -5.80 -2.41
N ILE A 42 -0.49 -5.18 -3.53
CA ILE A 42 -1.03 -5.89 -4.70
C ILE A 42 0.02 -6.87 -5.27
N GLY A 43 1.27 -6.43 -5.40
CA GLY A 43 2.38 -7.28 -5.85
C GLY A 43 2.55 -8.53 -4.99
N PHE A 44 2.58 -8.37 -3.67
CA PHE A 44 2.67 -9.50 -2.75
C PHE A 44 1.46 -10.44 -2.81
N LEU A 45 0.24 -9.93 -3.03
CA LEU A 45 -0.94 -10.78 -3.25
C LEU A 45 -0.79 -11.63 -4.52
N ASN A 46 -0.30 -11.05 -5.62
CA ASN A 46 -0.11 -11.75 -6.88
C ASN A 46 0.97 -12.83 -6.78
N ILE A 47 2.10 -12.52 -6.15
CA ILE A 47 3.17 -13.51 -5.89
C ILE A 47 2.64 -14.63 -5.00
N ASN A 48 1.91 -14.30 -3.93
CA ASN A 48 1.37 -15.32 -3.02
C ASN A 48 0.30 -16.20 -3.68
N LYS A 49 -0.44 -15.70 -4.68
CA LYS A 49 -1.32 -16.53 -5.52
C LYS A 49 -0.52 -17.45 -6.43
N LYS A 50 0.49 -16.92 -7.12
CA LYS A 50 1.35 -17.69 -8.05
C LYS A 50 2.09 -18.81 -7.34
N LEU A 51 2.67 -18.54 -6.17
CA LEU A 51 3.40 -19.54 -5.36
C LEU A 51 2.49 -20.62 -4.75
N ARG A 52 1.20 -20.34 -4.53
CA ARG A 52 0.25 -21.34 -4.02
C ARG A 52 -0.24 -22.28 -5.13
N ASN A 53 -0.14 -21.86 -6.38
CA ASN A 53 -0.67 -22.58 -7.54
C ASN A 53 0.42 -23.36 -8.30
N ASN A 54 1.66 -23.33 -7.78
CA ASN A 54 2.78 -24.20 -8.14
C ASN A 54 2.99 -25.21 -7.01
#